data_AF-A0A1V5P400-F1
#
_entry.id   AF-A0A1V5P400-F1
#
_cell.length_a   1.000
_cell.length_b   1.000
_cell.length_c   1.000
_cell.angle_alpha   90.00
_cell.angle_beta   90.00
_cell.angle_gamma   90.00
#
_symmetry.space_group_name_H-M   'P 1'
#
loop_
_entity.id
_entity.type
_entity.pdbx_description
1 polymer ?
#
loop_
_entity_poly.entity_id
_entity_poly.type
_entity_poly.pdbx_seq_one_letter_code
_entity_poly.pdbx_strand_id
1 'polypeptide(L)' 'MALQEMVRASNDEMVRQILEMRSKARHEEASRLFQAEQRGIEKRNIEIAKNLLKLNFPVEAISQATELSVSEIEKLK' A
#
# COMPACT_ATOMS: atom_id res chain seq x y z
N MET A 1 49.18 5.47 12.15
CA MET A 1 48.27 4.35 12.42
C MET A 1 46.87 4.83 12.82
N ALA A 2 46.69 5.64 13.89
CA ALA A 2 45.36 6.11 14.33
C ALA A 2 44.50 6.85 13.27
N LEU A 3 45.10 7.73 12.46
CA LEU A 3 44.36 8.47 11.42
C LEU A 3 43.79 7.55 10.33
N GLN A 4 44.52 6.48 9.99
CA GLN A 4 44.12 5.55 8.94
C GLN A 4 42.95 4.67 9.39
N GLU A 5 42.90 4.31 10.68
CA GLU A 5 41.77 3.61 11.29
C GLU A 5 40.54 4.50 11.42
N MET A 6 40.69 5.78 11.81
CA MET A 6 39.59 6.75 11.84
C MET A 6 38.97 6.95 10.44
N VAL A 7 39.78 7.11 9.40
CA VAL A 7 39.30 7.25 8.02
C VAL A 7 38.57 5.98 7.56
N ARG A 8 39.06 4.80 7.93
CA ARG A 8 38.41 3.53 7.60
C ARG A 8 37.07 3.36 8.31
N ALA A 9 37.01 3.61 9.62
CA ALA A 9 35.79 3.54 10.40
C ALA A 9 34.74 4.57 9.94
N SER A 10 35.17 5.79 9.59
CA SER A 10 34.30 6.82 9.04
C SER A 10 33.71 6.40 7.68
N ASN A 11 34.51 5.78 6.81
CA ASN A 11 34.03 5.25 5.55
C ASN A 11 33.02 4.10 5.75
N ASP A 12 33.26 3.20 6.70
CA ASP A 12 32.34 2.11 7.02
C ASP A 12 31.01 2.63 7.58
N GLU A 13 31.05 3.67 8.43
CA GLU A 13 29.86 4.32 8.97
C GLU A 13 29.06 5.05 7.88
N MET A 14 29.72 5.80 6.99
CA MET A 14 29.06 6.46 5.85
C MET A 14 28.41 5.44 4.91
N VAL A 15 29.10 4.34 4.59
CA VAL A 15 28.55 3.27 3.75
C VAL A 15 27.33 2.64 4.40
N ARG A 16 27.40 2.37 5.71
CA ARG A 16 26.25 1.85 6.46
C ARG A 16 25.06 2.80 6.41
N GLN A 17 25.26 4.09 6.66
CA GLN A 17 24.20 5.09 6.59
C GLN A 17 23.57 5.16 5.18
N ILE A 18 24.39 5.09 4.12
CA ILE A 18 23.90 5.07 2.73
C ILE A 18 23.02 3.85 2.47
N LEU A 19 23.43 2.67 2.94
CA LEU A 19 22.63 1.44 2.78
C LEU A 19 21.31 1.51 3.55
N GLU A 20 21.34 2.01 4.78
CA GLU A 20 20.13 2.20 5.59
C GLU A 20 19.17 3.19 4.93
N MET A 21 19.66 4.33 4.44
CA MET A 21 18.86 5.32 3.70
C MET A 21 18.25 4.72 2.43
N ARG A 22 19.03 3.96 1.64
CA ARG A 22 18.52 3.28 0.44
C ARG A 22 17.47 2.24 0.77
N SER A 23 17.66 1.47 1.84
CA SER A 23 16.69 0.49 2.29
C SER A 23 15.37 1.15 2.69
N LYS A 24 15.42 2.25 3.45
CA LYS A 24 14.24 3.04 3.82
C LYS A 24 13.53 3.59 2.58
N ALA A 25 14.26 4.22 1.66
CA ALA A 25 13.69 4.79 0.45
C ALA A 25 12.96 3.73 -0.40
N ARG A 26 13.56 2.54 -0.57
CA ARG A 26 12.92 1.41 -1.29
C ARG A 26 11.68 0.90 -0.58
N HIS A 27 11.73 0.80 0.75
CA HIS A 27 10.59 0.35 1.53
C HIS A 27 9.42 1.34 1.42
N GLU A 28 9.71 2.64 1.57
CA GLU A 28 8.69 3.68 1.40
C GLU A 28 8.11 3.69 -0.02
N GLU A 29 8.93 3.51 -1.05
CA GLU A 29 8.46 3.39 -2.42
C GLU A 29 7.54 2.18 -2.61
N ALA A 30 7.94 1.01 -2.13
CA ALA A 30 7.11 -0.19 -2.18
C ALA A 30 5.79 0.00 -1.42
N SER A 31 5.82 0.61 -0.24
CA SER A 31 4.62 0.94 0.53
C SER A 31 3.71 1.91 -0.22
N ARG A 32 4.25 2.93 -0.88
CA ARG A 32 3.46 3.88 -1.67
C ARG A 32 2.77 3.20 -2.85
N LEU A 33 3.49 2.33 -3.57
CA LEU A 33 2.93 1.59 -4.70
C LEU A 33 1.82 0.65 -4.25
N PHE A 34 2.07 -0.13 -3.19
CA PHE A 34 1.06 -1.02 -2.60
C PHE A 34 -0.20 -0.25 -2.18
N GLN A 35 -0.05 0.87 -1.48
CA GLN A 35 -1.21 1.70 -1.11
C GLN A 35 -1.94 2.29 -2.31
N ALA A 36 -1.25 2.62 -3.40
CA ALA A 36 -1.88 3.09 -4.62
C ALA A 36 -2.71 1.99 -5.28
N GLU A 37 -2.17 0.77 -5.36
CA GLU A 37 -2.87 -0.41 -5.88
C GLU A 37 -4.11 -0.74 -5.04
N GLN A 38 -3.96 -0.85 -3.72
CA GLN A 38 -5.08 -1.13 -2.82
C GLN A 38 -6.21 -0.09 -2.93
N ARG A 39 -5.88 1.21 -3.00
CA ARG A 39 -6.88 2.26 -3.23
C ARG A 39 -7.55 2.15 -4.60
N GLY A 40 -6.84 1.66 -5.61
CA GLY A 40 -7.40 1.39 -6.93
C GLY A 40 -8.45 0.27 -6.88
N ILE A 41 -8.10 -0.85 -6.24
CA ILE A 41 -8.97 -2.00 -6.03
C ILE A 41 -10.22 -1.59 -5.24
N GLU A 42 -10.05 -0.87 -4.12
CA GLU A 42 -11.16 -0.40 -3.29
C GLU A 42 -12.14 0.48 -4.09
N LYS A 43 -11.62 1.47 -4.83
CA LYS A 43 -12.44 2.33 -5.70
C LYS A 43 -13.19 1.52 -6.75
N ARG A 44 -12.53 0.53 -7.36
CA ARG A 44 -13.14 -0.34 -8.37
C ARG A 44 -14.25 -1.19 -7.77
N ASN A 45 -14.05 -1.78 -6.59
CA ASN A 45 -15.04 -2.59 -5.91
C ASN A 45 -16.27 -1.77 -5.52
N ILE A 46 -16.07 -0.53 -5.06
CA ILE A 46 -17.16 0.42 -4.78
C ILE A 46 -17.94 0.76 -6.06
N GLU A 47 -17.25 1.00 -7.18
CA GLU A 47 -17.89 1.28 -8.48
C GLU A 47 -18.75 0.10 -8.94
N ILE A 48 -18.21 -1.13 -8.86
CA ILE A 48 -18.93 -2.35 -9.20
C ILE A 48 -20.16 -2.50 -8.30
N ALA A 49 -20.01 -2.34 -6.98
CA ALA A 49 -21.12 -2.43 -6.04
C ALA A 49 -22.25 -1.43 -6.36
N LYS A 50 -21.90 -0.17 -6.67
CA LYS A 50 -22.89 0.85 -7.09
C LYS A 50 -23.61 0.46 -8.37
N ASN A 51 -22.91 -0.10 -9.35
CA ASN A 51 -23.52 -0.54 -10.60
C ASN A 51 -24.46 -1.73 -10.39
N LEU A 52 -24.07 -2.71 -9.56
CA LEU A 52 -24.91 -3.86 -9.23
C LEU A 52 -26.16 -3.44 -8.42
N LEU A 53 -26.02 -2.49 -7.49
CA LEU A 53 -27.16 -1.91 -6.77
C LEU A 53 -28.16 -1.24 -7.73
N LYS A 54 -27.68 -0.47 -8.71
CA LYS A 54 -28.54 0.13 -9.75
C LYS A 54 -29.27 -0.91 -10.61
N LEU A 55 -28.70 -2.10 -10.76
CA LEU A 55 -29.31 -3.24 -11.45
C LEU A 55 -30.23 -4.07 -10.53
N ASN A 56 -30.50 -3.62 -9.30
CA ASN A 56 -31.31 -4.31 -8.29
C ASN A 56 -30.81 -5.70 -7.89
N PHE A 57 -29.49 -5.94 -7.94
CA PHE A 57 -28.91 -7.17 -7.38
C PHE A 57 -29.05 -7.22 -5.85
N PRO A 58 -29.22 -8.41 -5.25
CA PRO A 58 -29.29 -8.56 -3.80
C PRO A 58 -27.95 -8.21 -3.14
N VAL A 59 -28.01 -7.57 -1.97
CA VAL A 59 -26.83 -7.04 -1.25
C VAL A 59 -25.86 -8.16 -0.86
N GLU A 60 -26.37 -9.34 -0.56
CA GLU A 60 -25.59 -10.52 -0.22
C GLU A 60 -24.74 -11.00 -1.41
N ALA A 61 -25.30 -10.98 -2.63
CA ALA A 61 -24.55 -11.34 -3.84
C ALA A 61 -23.51 -10.27 -4.20
N ILE A 62 -23.83 -9.00 -3.98
CA ILE A 62 -22.89 -7.89 -4.18
C ILE A 62 -21.70 -8.03 -3.23
N SER A 63 -21.96 -8.32 -1.95
CA SER A 63 -20.94 -8.57 -0.92
C SER A 63 -19.98 -9.69 -1.34
N GLN A 64 -20.51 -10.80 -1.83
CA GLN A 64 -19.70 -11.91 -2.34
C GLN A 64 -18.88 -11.54 -3.59
N ALA A 65 -19.40 -10.67 -4.46
CA ALA A 65 -18.75 -10.32 -5.73
C ALA A 65 -17.70 -9.21 -5.60
N THR A 66 -17.81 -8.32 -4.61
CA THR A 66 -16.94 -7.14 -4.48
C THR A 66 -16.03 -7.18 -3.26
N GLU A 67 -16.13 -8.23 -2.45
CA GLU A 67 -15.41 -8.37 -1.17
C GLU A 67 -15.68 -7.22 -0.18
N LEU A 68 -16.76 -6.45 -0.40
CA LEU A 68 -17.23 -5.42 0.51
C LEU A 68 -18.19 -6.03 1.52
N SER A 69 -18.15 -5.55 2.76
CA SER A 69 -19.12 -5.93 3.77
C SER A 69 -20.52 -5.42 3.41
N VAL A 70 -21.54 -6.12 3.90
CA VAL A 70 -22.95 -5.70 3.76
C VAL A 70 -23.15 -4.26 4.28
N SER A 71 -22.50 -3.91 5.40
CA SER A 71 -22.59 -2.55 5.97
C SER A 71 -21.98 -1.49 5.07
N GLU A 72 -20.88 -1.79 4.37
CA GLU A 72 -20.29 -0.87 3.39
C GLU A 72 -21.22 -0.69 2.19
N ILE A 73 -21.80 -1.76 1.68
CA ILE A 73 -22.72 -1.71 0.54
C ILE A 73 -23.99 -0.94 0.88
N GLU A 74 -24.52 -1.09 2.10
CA GLU A 74 -25.69 -0.32 2.56
C GLU A 74 -25.44 1.19 2.61
N LYS A 75 -24.21 1.61 2.92
CA LYS A 75 -23.81 3.03 2.88
C LYS A 75 -23.68 3.59 1.45
N LEU A 76 -23.68 2.73 0.43
CA LEU A 76 -23.60 3.12 -0.98
C LEU A 76 -24.98 3.33 -1.63
N LYS A 77 -26.07 2.95 -0.95
CA LYS A 77 -27.45 3.25 -1.37
C LYS A 77 -27.76 4.74 -1.20
#